data_AF-A0A8R7NZU6-F1
#
_entry.id   AF-A0A8R7NZU6-F1
#
_cell.length_a   1.000
_cell.length_b   1.000
_cell.length_c   1.000
_cell.angle_alpha   90.00
_cell.angle_beta   90.00
_cell.angle_gamma   90.00
#
_symmetry.space_group_name_H-M   'P 1'
#
loop_
_entity.id
_entity.type
_entity.pdbx_description
1 polymer ?
#
loop_
_entity_poly.entity_id
_entity_poly.type
_entity_poly.pdbx_seq_one_letter_code
_entity_poly.pdbx_strand_id
1 'polypeptide(L)'
;MARFQFGFKAEKRGLFLLKKAKPAAGTSEAAHSFASQGTWGHTKFVQWNALEKSKHLKGDSFTIRCDLAVVKRVRIEGTAQEGAPKFVDVPPSDLKQHLSGLFLAGSGADVVFEAGGETFAAHRCVLAARSPVFSAELFGSMKEGNTNDLVRIDGMEAQVFKALLCFVYTDSLPEMGKEEEDAMWQHLLVAADTYNLERMKLVCEDKLCKHINVGTAVNILALAELHGCPGLKTACIHFLSSRANLRAAMASDGFEHLSTTCPSVAKELIAMSSAP
;
A
#
# COMPACT_ATOMS: atom_id res chain seq x y z
N MET A 1 -10.32 4.28 -16.81
CA MET A 1 -10.46 4.65 -18.24
C MET A 1 -9.80 6.00 -18.40
N ALA A 2 -8.70 6.09 -19.16
CA ALA A 2 -7.98 7.35 -19.36
C ALA A 2 -8.32 7.88 -20.76
N ARG A 3 -8.57 9.19 -20.88
CA ARG A 3 -8.99 9.84 -22.13
C ARG A 3 -7.87 10.76 -22.58
N PHE A 4 -7.25 10.43 -23.71
CA PHE A 4 -6.19 11.23 -24.30
C PHE A 4 -6.67 11.86 -25.61
N GLN A 5 -6.31 13.12 -25.82
CA GLN A 5 -6.63 13.86 -27.04
C GLN A 5 -5.31 14.40 -27.59
N PHE A 6 -4.97 14.00 -28.82
CA PHE A 6 -3.77 14.45 -29.51
C PHE A 6 -4.16 15.27 -30.73
N GLY A 7 -3.52 16.43 -30.90
CA GLY A 7 -3.61 17.25 -32.11
C GLY A 7 -2.38 17.03 -32.98
N PHE A 8 -2.59 16.75 -34.27
CA PHE A 8 -1.50 16.58 -35.23
C PHE A 8 -1.59 17.69 -36.28
N LYS A 9 -0.46 18.34 -36.57
CA LYS A 9 -0.30 19.31 -37.65
C LYS A 9 0.16 18.56 -38.90
N ALA A 10 -0.57 18.64 -40.00
CA ALA A 10 -0.27 17.87 -41.19
C ALA A 10 0.91 18.48 -41.97
N GLU A 11 2.14 18.12 -41.62
CA GLU A 11 3.31 18.34 -42.48
C GLU A 11 3.80 17.00 -43.05
N LYS A 12 3.39 16.76 -44.30
CA LYS A 12 3.80 15.64 -45.19
C LYS A 12 3.40 14.23 -44.74
N ARG A 13 3.30 13.34 -45.74
CA ARG A 13 2.76 11.97 -45.72
C ARG A 13 3.29 11.14 -44.53
N GLY A 14 2.62 11.22 -43.40
CA GLY A 14 2.76 10.31 -42.28
C GLY A 14 1.69 9.22 -42.35
N LEU A 15 2.04 8.03 -41.87
CA LEU A 15 1.09 6.93 -41.67
C LEU A 15 0.26 7.26 -40.43
N PHE A 16 -1.03 7.58 -40.58
CA PHE A 16 -1.87 8.04 -39.47
C PHE A 16 -2.93 7.00 -39.09
N LEU A 17 -2.95 6.63 -37.80
CA LEU A 17 -3.77 5.56 -37.21
C LEU A 17 -4.97 6.11 -36.39
N LEU A 18 -6.17 5.53 -36.63
CA LEU A 18 -7.36 5.31 -35.74
C LEU A 18 -8.25 6.51 -35.28
N LYS A 19 -9.55 6.41 -34.91
CA LYS A 19 -10.54 5.30 -34.83
C LYS A 19 -11.98 5.71 -35.30
N LYS A 20 -12.77 4.71 -35.70
CA LYS A 20 -14.21 4.73 -36.07
C LYS A 20 -15.08 4.90 -34.82
N ALA A 21 -16.30 5.43 -34.96
CA ALA A 21 -17.23 5.67 -33.86
C ALA A 21 -17.78 4.38 -33.21
N LYS A 22 -17.95 4.47 -31.87
CA LYS A 22 -18.69 3.65 -30.89
C LYS A 22 -19.38 2.36 -31.41
N PRO A 23 -19.02 1.16 -30.90
CA PRO A 23 -19.93 0.02 -30.92
C PRO A 23 -20.95 0.13 -29.78
N ALA A 24 -22.17 -0.32 -30.04
CA ALA A 24 -23.15 -0.62 -29.01
C ALA A 24 -22.62 -1.70 -28.05
N ALA A 25 -23.18 -1.77 -26.85
CA ALA A 25 -22.85 -2.78 -25.85
C ALA A 25 -22.89 -4.19 -26.47
N GLY A 26 -21.78 -4.94 -26.41
CA GLY A 26 -21.76 -6.36 -26.75
C GLY A 26 -20.67 -6.88 -27.69
N THR A 27 -19.78 -6.06 -28.26
CA THR A 27 -18.67 -6.59 -29.08
C THR A 27 -17.33 -6.56 -28.34
N SER A 28 -16.86 -7.76 -27.96
CA SER A 28 -15.52 -7.99 -27.42
C SER A 28 -14.47 -7.81 -28.53
N GLU A 29 -13.84 -6.64 -28.63
CA GLU A 29 -12.54 -6.52 -29.31
C GLU A 29 -11.50 -7.32 -28.51
N ALA A 30 -10.73 -8.18 -29.18
CA ALA A 30 -9.70 -8.99 -28.54
C ALA A 30 -8.65 -8.11 -27.86
N ALA A 31 -8.36 -8.38 -26.58
CA ALA A 31 -7.33 -7.66 -25.84
C ALA A 31 -5.94 -8.01 -26.40
N HIS A 32 -5.14 -7.00 -26.72
CA HIS A 32 -3.75 -7.17 -27.16
C HIS A 32 -2.77 -6.94 -26.01
N SER A 33 -1.79 -7.85 -25.89
CA SER A 33 -0.67 -7.71 -24.96
C SER A 33 0.42 -6.85 -25.60
N PHE A 34 0.85 -5.80 -24.90
CA PHE A 34 1.94 -4.93 -25.34
C PHE A 34 3.22 -5.31 -24.58
N ALA A 35 4.27 -5.70 -25.31
CA ALA A 35 5.64 -5.72 -24.79
C ALA A 35 6.25 -4.32 -24.93
N SER A 36 7.39 -4.06 -24.29
CA SER A 36 8.06 -2.74 -24.19
C SER A 36 8.31 -2.00 -25.51
N GLN A 37 8.18 -2.67 -26.66
CA GLN A 37 8.36 -2.08 -28.00
C GLN A 37 7.25 -2.47 -29.02
N GLY A 38 6.08 -2.94 -28.57
CA GLY A 38 5.00 -3.31 -29.47
C GLY A 38 4.16 -2.12 -29.95
N THR A 39 3.96 -1.98 -31.27
CA THR A 39 2.94 -1.08 -31.84
C THR A 39 1.71 -1.87 -32.27
N TRP A 40 0.51 -1.36 -32.01
CA TRP A 40 -0.74 -1.97 -32.45
C TRP A 40 -1.69 -0.92 -33.02
N GLY A 41 -2.38 -1.26 -34.11
CA GLY A 41 -3.37 -0.39 -34.74
C GLY A 41 -3.91 -0.94 -36.05
N HIS A 42 -4.73 -0.15 -36.75
CA HIS A 42 -5.27 -0.51 -38.07
C HIS A 42 -4.51 0.19 -39.18
N THR A 43 -3.85 -0.57 -40.05
CA THR A 43 -3.07 -0.06 -41.20
C THR A 43 -3.92 0.65 -42.24
N LYS A 44 -5.24 0.40 -42.29
CA LYS A 44 -6.21 1.06 -43.17
C LYS A 44 -7.32 1.70 -42.36
N PHE A 45 -7.02 2.85 -41.75
CA PHE A 45 -7.94 3.50 -40.83
C PHE A 45 -9.05 4.31 -41.53
N VAL A 46 -8.68 5.27 -42.38
CA VAL A 46 -9.61 6.10 -43.14
C VAL A 46 -9.03 6.38 -44.53
N GLN A 47 -9.85 6.34 -45.56
CA GLN A 47 -9.40 6.76 -46.89
C GLN A 47 -9.24 8.28 -46.90
N TRP A 48 -8.14 8.76 -47.48
CA TRP A 48 -7.83 10.19 -47.56
C TRP A 48 -8.96 11.02 -48.17
N ASN A 49 -9.51 10.56 -49.30
CA ASN A 49 -10.64 11.22 -49.98
C ASN A 49 -11.90 11.34 -49.11
N ALA A 50 -12.09 10.42 -48.16
CA ALA A 50 -13.21 10.46 -47.23
C ALA A 50 -12.93 11.42 -46.06
N LEU A 51 -11.66 11.58 -45.65
CA LEU A 51 -11.25 12.52 -44.60
C LEU A 51 -11.35 13.98 -45.09
N GLU A 52 -10.86 14.27 -46.30
CA GLU A 52 -10.95 15.60 -46.93
C GLU A 52 -12.38 16.09 -47.09
N LYS A 53 -13.30 15.19 -47.45
CA LYS A 53 -14.73 15.51 -47.60
C LYS A 53 -15.49 15.56 -46.27
N SER A 54 -14.83 15.25 -45.14
CA SER A 54 -15.47 15.18 -43.83
C SER A 54 -15.38 16.51 -43.07
N LYS A 55 -16.32 16.71 -42.15
CA LYS A 55 -16.29 17.82 -41.17
C LYS A 55 -15.19 17.70 -40.10
N HIS A 56 -14.37 16.65 -40.16
CA HIS A 56 -13.36 16.32 -39.15
C HIS A 56 -11.97 16.87 -39.49
N LEU A 57 -11.74 17.25 -40.76
CA LEU A 57 -10.60 18.03 -41.17
C LEU A 57 -10.95 19.52 -41.08
N LYS A 58 -10.25 20.27 -40.23
CA LYS A 58 -10.44 21.71 -40.04
C LYS A 58 -9.15 22.40 -40.46
N GLY A 59 -9.15 22.99 -41.66
CA GLY A 59 -7.93 23.51 -42.28
C GLY A 59 -6.96 22.38 -42.61
N ASP A 60 -5.75 22.42 -42.04
CA ASP A 60 -4.69 21.42 -42.18
C ASP A 60 -4.64 20.40 -41.04
N SER A 61 -5.65 20.41 -40.15
CA SER A 61 -5.58 19.73 -38.86
C SER A 61 -6.80 18.83 -38.61
N PHE A 62 -6.58 17.68 -37.99
CA PHE A 62 -7.62 16.76 -37.56
C PHE A 62 -7.28 16.18 -36.17
N THR A 63 -8.28 15.61 -35.49
CA THR A 63 -8.11 15.05 -34.13
C THR A 63 -8.44 13.57 -34.11
N ILE A 64 -7.52 12.79 -33.54
CA ILE A 64 -7.71 11.37 -33.26
C ILE A 64 -8.09 11.20 -31.80
N ARG A 65 -9.15 10.44 -31.54
CA ARG A 65 -9.54 10.01 -30.18
C ARG A 65 -9.22 8.52 -30.02
N CYS A 66 -8.46 8.19 -28.98
CA CYS A 66 -8.16 6.82 -28.59
C CYS A 66 -8.75 6.57 -27.20
N ASP A 67 -9.66 5.61 -27.10
CA ASP A 67 -10.19 5.13 -25.82
C ASP A 67 -9.44 3.84 -25.47
N LEU A 68 -8.69 3.87 -24.37
CA LEU A 68 -7.86 2.76 -23.90
C LEU A 68 -8.46 2.14 -22.64
N ALA A 69 -8.67 0.82 -22.68
CA ALA A 69 -9.02 0.00 -21.53
C ALA A 69 -7.84 -0.90 -21.17
N VAL A 70 -7.11 -0.54 -20.12
CA VAL A 70 -6.03 -1.38 -19.59
C VAL A 70 -6.64 -2.44 -18.70
N VAL A 71 -6.72 -3.66 -19.20
CA VAL A 71 -7.13 -4.82 -18.40
C VAL A 71 -5.91 -5.30 -17.63
N LYS A 72 -5.78 -4.88 -16.37
CA LYS A 72 -4.86 -5.56 -15.46
C LYS A 72 -5.45 -6.94 -15.21
N ARG A 73 -4.82 -8.00 -15.73
CA ARG A 73 -5.05 -9.34 -15.19
C ARG A 73 -4.52 -9.33 -13.78
N VAL A 74 -5.39 -9.01 -12.82
CA VAL A 74 -5.18 -9.41 -11.43
C VAL A 74 -5.16 -10.92 -11.49
N ARG A 75 -3.97 -11.52 -11.40
CA ARG A 75 -3.89 -12.89 -10.92
C ARG A 75 -4.40 -12.80 -9.50
N ILE A 76 -5.68 -13.06 -9.31
CA ILE A 76 -6.13 -13.55 -8.01
C ILE A 76 -5.39 -14.86 -7.91
N GLU A 77 -4.41 -14.97 -7.01
CA GLU A 77 -3.95 -16.26 -6.52
C GLU A 77 -5.10 -16.89 -5.72
N GLY A 78 -6.17 -17.21 -6.45
CA GLY A 78 -7.26 -18.06 -6.06
C GLY A 78 -7.17 -19.19 -7.06
N THR A 79 -6.87 -20.37 -6.55
CA THR A 79 -6.78 -21.63 -7.29
C THR A 79 -7.96 -21.81 -8.25
N ALA A 80 -7.85 -21.28 -9.46
CA ALA A 80 -8.66 -21.68 -10.60
C ALA A 80 -8.05 -22.95 -11.17
N GLN A 81 -8.09 -24.03 -10.37
CA GLN A 81 -8.15 -25.35 -10.94
C GLN A 81 -9.53 -25.46 -11.58
N GLU A 82 -9.59 -25.64 -12.90
CA GLU A 82 -10.73 -26.27 -13.56
C GLU A 82 -10.86 -27.69 -12.97
N GLY A 83 -11.48 -27.76 -11.80
CA GLY A 83 -11.63 -28.95 -10.99
C GLY A 83 -13.02 -29.55 -11.19
N ALA A 84 -13.06 -30.87 -11.07
CA ALA A 84 -14.23 -31.74 -11.07
C ALA A 84 -15.49 -31.13 -10.40
N PRO A 85 -16.71 -31.57 -10.79
CA PRO A 85 -17.95 -31.08 -10.18
C PRO A 85 -17.87 -31.07 -8.65
N LYS A 86 -18.07 -29.89 -8.06
CA LYS A 86 -18.17 -29.74 -6.60
C LYS A 86 -19.53 -30.26 -6.16
N PHE A 87 -19.55 -31.39 -5.47
CA PHE A 87 -20.78 -32.01 -4.94
C PHE A 87 -21.15 -31.50 -3.53
N VAL A 88 -20.23 -30.78 -2.88
CA VAL A 88 -20.39 -30.25 -1.53
C VAL A 88 -19.84 -28.82 -1.49
N ASP A 89 -20.65 -27.90 -0.97
CA ASP A 89 -20.24 -26.52 -0.71
C ASP A 89 -19.64 -26.43 0.69
N VAL A 90 -18.33 -26.16 0.76
CA VAL A 90 -17.61 -25.93 2.02
C VAL A 90 -17.63 -24.42 2.32
N PRO A 91 -18.17 -23.99 3.47
CA PRO A 91 -18.18 -22.58 3.83
C PRO A 91 -16.75 -22.05 4.08
N PRO A 92 -16.50 -20.74 3.90
CA PRO A 92 -15.23 -20.12 4.28
C PRO A 92 -14.91 -20.31 5.76
N SER A 93 -13.63 -20.26 6.12
CA SER A 93 -13.21 -20.32 7.52
C SER A 93 -13.76 -19.15 8.34
N ASP A 94 -14.27 -19.47 9.53
CA ASP A 94 -14.80 -18.54 10.54
C ASP A 94 -13.86 -18.39 11.75
N LEU A 95 -12.64 -18.96 11.69
CA LEU A 95 -11.67 -18.94 12.78
C LEU A 95 -11.32 -17.51 13.22
N LYS A 96 -11.18 -16.60 12.26
CA LYS A 96 -10.89 -15.19 12.53
C LYS A 96 -12.00 -14.56 13.38
N GLN A 97 -13.26 -14.85 13.07
CA GLN A 97 -14.43 -14.34 13.78
C GLN A 97 -14.49 -14.93 15.20
N HIS A 98 -14.20 -16.22 15.36
CA HIS A 98 -14.14 -16.87 16.66
C HIS A 98 -13.04 -16.28 17.56
N LEU A 99 -11.82 -16.08 17.03
CA LEU A 99 -10.72 -15.47 17.79
C LEU A 99 -11.00 -13.99 18.09
N SER A 100 -11.60 -13.25 17.16
CA SER A 100 -12.05 -11.88 17.42
C SER A 100 -13.10 -11.84 18.53
N GLY A 101 -14.05 -12.76 18.53
CA GLY A 101 -15.07 -12.89 19.58
C GLY A 101 -14.45 -13.21 20.93
N LEU A 102 -13.46 -14.10 20.97
CA LEU A 102 -12.70 -14.45 22.18
C LEU A 102 -12.01 -13.22 22.78
N PHE A 103 -11.35 -12.40 21.96
CA PHE A 103 -10.71 -11.17 22.42
C PHE A 103 -11.72 -10.16 22.97
N LEU A 104 -12.83 -9.92 22.24
CA LEU A 104 -13.82 -8.92 22.64
C LEU A 104 -14.63 -9.33 23.88
N ALA A 105 -14.92 -10.62 24.04
CA ALA A 105 -15.66 -11.12 25.19
C ALA A 105 -14.80 -11.22 26.46
N GLY A 106 -13.48 -11.35 26.33
CA GLY A 106 -12.55 -11.50 27.45
C GLY A 106 -12.71 -12.81 28.24
N SER A 107 -13.54 -13.74 27.75
CA SER A 107 -13.82 -15.01 28.43
C SER A 107 -12.59 -15.91 28.47
N GLY A 108 -12.08 -16.21 29.67
CA GLY A 108 -10.89 -17.04 29.84
C GLY A 108 -9.57 -16.28 29.74
N ALA A 109 -9.61 -14.94 29.73
CA ALA A 109 -8.42 -14.11 29.80
C ALA A 109 -7.64 -14.38 31.10
N ASP A 110 -6.32 -14.52 30.98
CA ASP A 110 -5.37 -14.89 32.03
C ASP A 110 -4.26 -13.84 32.22
N VAL A 111 -4.41 -12.68 31.57
CA VAL A 111 -3.55 -11.51 31.71
C VAL A 111 -4.31 -10.23 31.42
N VAL A 112 -3.95 -9.13 32.08
CA VAL A 112 -4.48 -7.79 31.82
C VAL A 112 -3.32 -6.85 31.51
N PHE A 113 -3.43 -6.10 30.42
CA PHE A 113 -2.48 -5.06 30.06
C PHE A 113 -3.04 -3.68 30.38
N GLU A 114 -2.18 -2.73 30.75
CA GLU A 114 -2.50 -1.30 30.87
C GLU A 114 -1.68 -0.54 29.84
N ALA A 115 -2.35 0.15 28.90
CA ALA A 115 -1.69 0.95 27.86
C ALA A 115 -2.47 2.25 27.66
N GLY A 116 -1.79 3.40 27.69
CA GLY A 116 -2.43 4.71 27.50
C GLY A 116 -3.56 5.02 28.50
N GLY A 117 -3.53 4.44 29.70
CA GLY A 117 -4.58 4.59 30.72
C GLY A 117 -5.81 3.69 30.53
N GLU A 118 -5.84 2.84 29.49
CA GLU A 118 -6.88 1.83 29.27
C GLU A 118 -6.37 0.42 29.61
N THR A 119 -7.28 -0.45 30.05
CA THR A 119 -6.98 -1.84 30.38
C THR A 119 -7.51 -2.82 29.35
N PHE A 120 -6.71 -3.84 29.01
CA PHE A 120 -7.03 -4.85 28.00
C PHE A 120 -6.84 -6.26 28.55
N ALA A 121 -7.93 -7.00 28.73
CA ALA A 121 -7.87 -8.42 29.07
C ALA A 121 -7.48 -9.25 27.83
N ALA A 122 -6.54 -10.20 27.99
CA ALA A 122 -6.03 -11.01 26.88
C ALA A 122 -5.63 -12.43 27.34
N HIS A 123 -5.16 -13.23 26.37
CA HIS A 123 -4.82 -14.64 26.57
C HIS A 123 -3.33 -14.87 26.29
N ARG A 124 -2.55 -15.24 27.31
CA ARG A 124 -1.09 -15.38 27.22
C ARG A 124 -0.68 -16.35 26.11
N CYS A 125 -1.39 -17.47 25.98
CA CYS A 125 -1.08 -18.49 24.97
C CYS A 125 -1.25 -17.98 23.53
N VAL A 126 -2.27 -17.17 23.26
CA VAL A 126 -2.49 -16.58 21.93
C VAL A 126 -1.41 -15.55 21.63
N LEU A 127 -1.10 -14.69 22.60
CA LEU A 127 -0.07 -13.66 22.44
C LEU A 127 1.31 -14.27 22.19
N ALA A 128 1.71 -15.24 23.02
CA ALA A 128 3.01 -15.91 22.92
C ALA A 128 3.16 -16.74 21.63
N ALA A 129 2.07 -17.33 21.13
CA ALA A 129 2.10 -18.06 19.87
C ALA A 129 2.34 -17.14 18.65
N ARG A 130 2.01 -15.85 18.77
CA ARG A 130 2.00 -14.89 17.66
C ARG A 130 3.15 -13.89 17.71
N SER A 131 3.71 -13.65 18.88
CA SER A 131 4.84 -12.74 19.09
C SER A 131 5.89 -13.40 19.99
N PRO A 132 7.15 -13.51 19.52
CA PRO A 132 8.24 -14.00 20.36
C PRO A 132 8.55 -13.04 21.52
N VAL A 133 8.25 -11.75 21.38
CA VAL A 133 8.41 -10.75 22.45
C VAL A 133 7.40 -11.00 23.56
N PHE A 134 6.11 -11.18 23.22
CA PHE A 134 5.12 -11.60 24.22
C PHE A 134 5.44 -12.97 24.81
N SER A 135 5.95 -13.90 24.01
CA SER A 135 6.37 -15.22 24.51
C SER A 135 7.45 -15.10 25.58
N ALA A 136 8.50 -14.32 25.31
CA ALA A 136 9.57 -14.05 26.28
C ALA A 136 9.07 -13.26 27.49
N GLU A 137 8.20 -12.26 27.30
CA GLU A 137 7.71 -11.43 28.39
C GLU A 137 6.75 -12.17 29.32
N LEU A 138 5.90 -13.04 28.77
CA LEU A 138 4.85 -13.75 29.52
C LEU A 138 5.29 -15.14 29.99
N PHE A 139 6.25 -15.79 29.34
CA PHE A 139 6.70 -17.13 29.73
C PHE A 139 8.20 -17.23 30.03
N GLY A 140 8.92 -16.09 29.96
CA GLY A 140 10.34 -16.04 30.29
C GLY A 140 10.63 -16.23 31.78
N SER A 141 11.85 -16.67 32.08
CA SER A 141 12.31 -17.14 33.39
C SER A 141 12.36 -16.10 34.53
N MET A 142 11.79 -14.90 34.35
CA MET A 142 11.83 -13.80 35.32
C MET A 142 10.46 -13.29 35.80
N LYS A 143 9.34 -13.88 35.37
CA LYS A 143 8.00 -13.54 35.90
C LYS A 143 7.31 -14.79 36.45
N GLU A 144 7.67 -15.18 37.67
CA GLU A 144 6.75 -15.92 38.53
C GLU A 144 5.66 -14.95 38.98
N GLY A 145 4.51 -14.97 38.31
CA GLY A 145 3.45 -14.01 38.59
C GLY A 145 2.06 -14.63 38.40
N ASN A 146 1.18 -14.31 39.34
CA ASN A 146 -0.14 -14.91 39.52
C ASN A 146 -1.07 -14.64 38.33
N THR A 147 -2.19 -15.36 38.28
CA THR A 147 -3.26 -15.30 37.27
C THR A 147 -3.98 -13.94 37.13
N ASN A 148 -3.46 -12.85 37.70
CA ASN A 148 -4.02 -11.49 37.66
C ASN A 148 -2.93 -10.40 37.49
N ASP A 149 -1.80 -10.74 36.85
CA ASP A 149 -0.74 -9.77 36.61
C ASP A 149 -1.21 -8.65 35.67
N LEU A 150 -1.18 -7.42 36.18
CA LEU A 150 -1.31 -6.21 35.40
C LEU A 150 0.04 -5.89 34.73
N VAL A 151 0.11 -6.00 33.41
CA VAL A 151 1.30 -5.69 32.62
C VAL A 151 1.18 -4.29 32.04
N ARG A 152 2.07 -3.38 32.44
CA ARG A 152 2.08 -2.01 31.92
C ARG A 152 2.87 -1.90 30.62
N ILE A 153 2.25 -1.25 29.63
CA ILE A 153 2.85 -0.93 28.34
C ILE A 153 3.13 0.57 28.31
N ASP A 154 4.40 0.93 28.50
CA ASP A 154 4.84 2.31 28.49
C ASP A 154 5.04 2.83 27.05
N GLY A 155 4.72 4.10 26.81
CA GLY A 155 5.00 4.77 25.53
C GLY A 155 4.10 4.36 24.36
N MET A 156 3.01 3.64 24.61
CA MET A 156 2.04 3.25 23.58
C MET A 156 0.63 3.78 23.89
N GLU A 157 0.02 4.41 22.90
CA GLU A 157 -1.37 4.83 22.98
C GLU A 157 -2.32 3.63 23.02
N ALA A 158 -3.43 3.78 23.76
CA ALA A 158 -4.45 2.74 23.92
C ALA A 158 -4.97 2.22 22.57
N GLN A 159 -5.21 3.13 21.62
CA GLN A 159 -5.70 2.78 20.28
C GLN A 159 -4.69 1.94 19.46
N VAL A 160 -3.40 2.26 19.56
CA VAL A 160 -2.32 1.53 18.87
C VAL A 160 -2.19 0.13 19.47
N PHE A 161 -2.19 0.03 20.80
CA PHE A 161 -2.10 -1.25 21.49
C PHE A 161 -3.32 -2.14 21.22
N LYS A 162 -4.53 -1.56 21.21
CA LYS A 162 -5.75 -2.26 20.82
C LYS A 162 -5.68 -2.81 19.39
N ALA A 163 -5.19 -2.02 18.43
CA ALA A 163 -5.02 -2.46 17.05
C ALA A 163 -3.97 -3.58 16.93
N LEU A 164 -2.88 -3.51 17.70
CA LEU A 164 -1.89 -4.58 17.81
C LEU A 164 -2.51 -5.87 18.34
N LEU A 165 -3.29 -5.81 19.43
CA LEU A 165 -4.01 -6.98 19.94
C LEU A 165 -4.99 -7.53 18.91
N CYS A 166 -5.80 -6.68 18.27
CA CYS A 166 -6.69 -7.11 17.18
C CYS A 166 -5.93 -7.86 16.08
N PHE A 167 -4.74 -7.39 15.69
CA PHE A 167 -3.91 -8.06 14.70
C PHE A 167 -3.39 -9.42 15.21
N VAL A 168 -2.97 -9.51 16.46
CA VAL A 168 -2.50 -10.76 17.04
C VAL A 168 -3.57 -11.86 16.96
N TYR A 169 -4.84 -11.54 17.26
CA TYR A 169 -5.95 -12.49 17.20
C TYR A 169 -6.47 -12.76 15.79
N THR A 170 -6.46 -11.76 14.90
CA THR A 170 -7.24 -11.81 13.65
C THR A 170 -6.43 -11.62 12.37
N ASP A 171 -5.12 -11.37 12.50
CA ASP A 171 -4.19 -11.09 11.42
C ASP A 171 -4.64 -9.92 10.52
N SER A 172 -5.43 -9.01 11.09
CA SER A 172 -6.08 -7.88 10.41
C SER A 172 -6.05 -6.64 11.28
N LEU A 173 -5.80 -5.49 10.66
CA LEU A 173 -5.87 -4.19 11.32
C LEU A 173 -7.25 -3.56 11.08
N PRO A 174 -7.78 -2.80 12.05
CA PRO A 174 -9.04 -2.08 11.87
C PRO A 174 -8.93 -1.05 10.75
N GLU A 175 -10.07 -0.74 10.11
CA GLU A 175 -10.15 0.40 9.21
C GLU A 175 -10.09 1.68 10.05
N MET A 176 -9.10 2.52 9.77
CA MET A 176 -8.89 3.78 10.48
C MET A 176 -9.66 4.91 9.79
N GLY A 177 -10.10 5.91 10.57
CA GLY A 177 -10.67 7.14 10.04
C GLY A 177 -9.62 7.95 9.27
N LYS A 178 -10.04 8.66 8.22
CA LYS A 178 -9.14 9.38 7.28
C LYS A 178 -8.31 10.50 7.91
N GLU A 179 -8.71 11.03 9.06
CA GLU A 179 -8.16 12.27 9.61
C GLU A 179 -6.86 12.07 10.41
N GLU A 180 -6.59 10.84 10.88
CA GLU A 180 -5.39 10.51 11.68
C GLU A 180 -4.65 9.27 11.15
N GLU A 181 -4.92 8.88 9.90
CA GLU A 181 -4.45 7.63 9.31
C GLU A 181 -2.90 7.57 9.25
N ASP A 182 -2.24 8.67 8.88
CA ASP A 182 -0.78 8.72 8.68
C ASP A 182 0.00 8.49 10.00
N ALA A 183 -0.37 9.20 11.07
CA ALA A 183 0.30 9.09 12.37
C ALA A 183 0.07 7.70 12.98
N MET A 184 -1.16 7.19 12.87
CA MET A 184 -1.50 5.84 13.33
C MET A 184 -0.63 4.77 12.65
N TRP A 185 -0.47 4.81 11.32
CA TRP A 185 0.33 3.82 10.61
C TRP A 185 1.80 3.84 11.04
N GLN A 186 2.35 5.01 11.37
CA GLN A 186 3.70 5.13 11.91
C GLN A 186 3.80 4.46 13.28
N HIS A 187 2.89 4.76 14.21
CA HIS A 187 2.88 4.13 15.53
C HIS A 187 2.65 2.61 15.46
N LEU A 188 1.81 2.13 14.53
CA LEU A 188 1.60 0.70 14.31
C LEU A 188 2.85 0.03 13.73
N LEU A 189 3.62 0.70 12.87
CA LEU A 189 4.89 0.16 12.38
C LEU A 189 5.90 -0.01 13.53
N VAL A 190 6.03 1.01 14.40
CA VAL A 190 6.87 0.93 15.60
C VAL A 190 6.42 -0.21 16.51
N ALA A 191 5.11 -0.33 16.75
CA ALA A 191 4.56 -1.39 17.59
C ALA A 191 4.78 -2.78 16.98
N ALA A 192 4.59 -2.93 15.66
CA ALA A 192 4.82 -4.18 14.95
C ALA A 192 6.29 -4.62 15.05
N ASP A 193 7.23 -3.70 14.90
CA ASP A 193 8.66 -3.97 15.07
C ASP A 193 9.01 -4.33 16.52
N THR A 194 8.50 -3.55 17.48
CA THR A 194 8.72 -3.76 18.93
C THR A 194 8.29 -5.14 19.39
N TYR A 195 7.15 -5.64 18.89
CA TYR A 195 6.62 -6.97 19.25
C TYR A 195 7.00 -8.06 18.25
N ASN A 196 7.88 -7.75 17.28
CA ASN A 196 8.35 -8.66 16.23
C ASN A 196 7.20 -9.37 15.48
N LEU A 197 6.23 -8.57 15.02
CA LEU A 197 5.08 -8.98 14.23
C LEU A 197 5.34 -8.68 12.74
N GLU A 198 6.20 -9.49 12.11
CA GLU A 198 6.72 -9.24 10.75
C GLU A 198 5.64 -8.98 9.70
N ARG A 199 4.56 -9.77 9.70
CA ARG A 199 3.46 -9.56 8.75
C ARG A 199 2.74 -8.23 8.99
N MET A 200 2.56 -7.82 10.25
CA MET A 200 1.96 -6.52 10.58
C MET A 200 2.85 -5.38 10.09
N LYS A 201 4.16 -5.51 10.30
CA LYS A 201 5.18 -4.54 9.86
C LYS A 201 5.11 -4.32 8.35
N LEU A 202 5.07 -5.39 7.55
CA LEU A 202 4.92 -5.30 6.10
C LEU A 202 3.58 -4.67 5.66
N VAL A 203 2.49 -4.93 6.37
CA VAL A 203 1.20 -4.27 6.11
C VAL A 203 1.29 -2.77 6.38
N CYS A 204 1.94 -2.38 7.48
CA CYS A 204 2.19 -0.97 7.79
C CYS A 204 3.09 -0.32 6.73
N GLU A 205 4.12 -1.01 6.23
CA GLU A 205 4.97 -0.51 5.14
C GLU A 205 4.18 -0.25 3.86
N ASP A 206 3.35 -1.20 3.40
CA ASP A 206 2.50 -1.04 2.21
C ASP A 206 1.53 0.14 2.34
N LYS A 207 0.97 0.33 3.55
CA LYS A 207 0.10 1.47 3.85
C LYS A 207 0.89 2.77 3.79
N LEU A 208 1.99 2.89 4.53
CA LEU A 208 2.82 4.09 4.56
C LEU A 208 3.35 4.47 3.18
N CYS A 209 3.66 3.50 2.31
CA CYS A 209 4.05 3.77 0.92
C CYS A 209 3.00 4.57 0.13
N LYS A 210 1.72 4.42 0.45
CA LYS A 210 0.61 5.14 -0.21
C LYS A 210 0.44 6.56 0.32
N HIS A 211 1.03 6.87 1.47
CA HIS A 211 0.95 8.17 2.15
C HIS A 211 2.22 9.02 1.99
N ILE A 212 3.21 8.55 1.21
CA ILE A 212 4.42 9.32 0.92
C ILE A 212 4.05 10.56 0.10
N ASN A 213 4.29 11.72 0.71
CA ASN A 213 4.16 13.03 0.09
C ASN A 213 5.30 13.95 0.57
N VAL A 214 5.34 15.19 0.10
CA VAL A 214 6.43 16.12 0.41
C VAL A 214 6.57 16.39 1.91
N GLY A 215 5.45 16.46 2.66
CA GLY A 215 5.47 16.72 4.09
C GLY A 215 5.77 15.49 4.95
N THR A 216 5.53 14.28 4.42
CA THR A 216 5.67 13.03 5.19
C THR A 216 6.91 12.21 4.82
N ALA A 217 7.46 12.40 3.62
CA ALA A 217 8.52 11.55 3.07
C ALA A 217 9.76 11.45 3.97
N VAL A 218 10.17 12.56 4.59
CA VAL A 218 11.36 12.60 5.45
C VAL A 218 11.14 11.83 6.76
N ASN A 219 9.97 12.01 7.39
CA ASN A 219 9.63 11.31 8.62
C ASN A 219 9.44 9.81 8.39
N ILE A 220 8.76 9.43 7.30
CA ILE A 220 8.59 8.03 6.90
C ILE A 220 9.95 7.40 6.56
N LEU A 221 10.85 8.14 5.90
CA LEU A 221 12.20 7.66 5.61
C LEU A 221 13.03 7.43 6.89
N ALA A 222 12.94 8.33 7.87
CA ALA A 222 13.59 8.17 9.17
C ALA A 222 13.08 6.91 9.88
N LEU A 223 11.76 6.71 9.90
CA LEU A 223 11.14 5.50 10.47
C LEU A 223 11.58 4.23 9.75
N ALA A 224 11.65 4.27 8.41
CA ALA A 224 12.07 3.13 7.62
C ALA A 224 13.51 2.72 7.89
N GLU A 225 14.42 3.68 8.11
CA GLU A 225 15.79 3.40 8.51
C GLU A 225 15.85 2.83 9.95
N LEU A 226 15.18 3.50 10.89
CA LEU A 226 15.22 3.14 12.32
C LEU A 226 14.69 1.72 12.57
N HIS A 227 13.62 1.34 11.89
CA HIS A 227 12.97 0.04 12.05
C HIS A 227 13.39 -0.98 11.00
N GLY A 228 14.39 -0.68 10.16
CA GLY A 228 14.90 -1.64 9.18
C GLY A 228 13.85 -2.11 8.16
N CYS A 229 13.15 -1.17 7.54
CA CYS A 229 12.09 -1.38 6.54
C CYS A 229 12.61 -1.05 5.12
N PRO A 230 13.30 -1.98 4.43
CA PRO A 230 13.99 -1.68 3.17
C PRO A 230 13.03 -1.33 2.02
N GLY A 231 11.83 -1.92 2.00
CA GLY A 231 10.81 -1.64 1.00
C GLY A 231 10.32 -0.20 1.11
N LEU A 232 9.93 0.20 2.33
CA LEU A 232 9.51 1.56 2.63
C LEU A 232 10.61 2.60 2.39
N LYS A 233 11.86 2.31 2.78
CA LYS A 233 13.03 3.16 2.51
C LYS A 233 13.19 3.41 1.02
N THR A 234 13.14 2.34 0.22
CA THR A 234 13.27 2.43 -1.25
C THR A 234 12.17 3.28 -1.87
N ALA A 235 10.92 3.14 -1.40
CA ALA A 235 9.81 3.94 -1.88
C ALA A 235 9.99 5.44 -1.56
N CYS A 236 10.48 5.76 -0.36
CA CYS A 236 10.78 7.15 0.03
C CYS A 236 11.90 7.75 -0.82
N ILE A 237 13.02 7.04 -1.00
CA ILE A 237 14.13 7.49 -1.84
C ILE A 237 13.65 7.71 -3.28
N HIS A 238 12.87 6.77 -3.83
CA HIS A 238 12.32 6.92 -5.18
C HIS A 238 11.44 8.17 -5.33
N PHE A 239 10.61 8.50 -4.32
CA PHE A 239 9.81 9.73 -4.31
C PHE A 239 10.69 10.99 -4.24
N LEU A 240 11.76 10.94 -3.45
CA LEU A 240 12.72 12.03 -3.26
C LEU A 240 13.74 12.16 -4.40
N SER A 241 13.79 11.22 -5.35
CA SER A 241 14.64 11.34 -6.55
C SER A 241 14.29 12.55 -7.44
N SER A 242 13.08 13.09 -7.33
CA SER A 242 12.71 14.35 -8.01
C SER A 242 13.30 15.55 -7.28
N ARG A 243 14.07 16.40 -7.98
CA ARG A 243 14.67 17.63 -7.40
C ARG A 243 13.65 18.54 -6.71
N ALA A 244 12.43 18.63 -7.24
CA ALA A 244 11.38 19.46 -6.64
C ALA A 244 10.95 18.91 -5.28
N ASN A 245 10.73 17.59 -5.20
CA ASN A 245 10.36 16.92 -3.95
C ASN A 245 11.51 16.96 -2.95
N LEU A 246 12.73 16.70 -3.40
CA LEU A 246 13.92 16.72 -2.56
C LEU A 246 14.14 18.09 -1.90
N ARG A 247 14.08 19.17 -2.68
CA ARG A 247 14.26 20.52 -2.13
C ARG A 247 13.17 20.89 -1.12
N ALA A 248 11.92 20.55 -1.42
CA ALA A 248 10.81 20.84 -0.52
C ALA A 248 10.89 20.01 0.77
N ALA A 249 11.31 18.75 0.66
CA ALA A 249 11.57 17.86 1.79
C ALA A 249 12.74 18.34 2.66
N MET A 250 13.85 18.75 2.05
CA MET A 250 15.03 19.28 2.77
C MET A 250 14.76 20.63 3.45
N ALA A 251 13.81 21.41 2.94
CA ALA A 251 13.38 22.67 3.57
C ALA A 251 12.35 22.47 4.70
N SER A 252 11.92 21.23 4.96
CA SER A 252 10.98 20.92 6.03
C SER A 252 11.70 20.69 7.36
N ASP A 253 11.01 20.96 8.47
CA ASP A 253 11.52 20.68 9.83
C ASP A 253 11.88 19.20 10.04
N GLY A 254 11.25 18.30 9.27
CA GLY A 254 11.54 16.86 9.32
C GLY A 254 12.98 16.51 8.94
N PHE A 255 13.64 17.33 8.11
CA PHE A 255 15.03 17.09 7.69
C PHE A 255 16.05 17.33 8.81
N GLU A 256 15.80 18.32 9.67
CA GLU A 256 16.62 18.55 10.86
C GLU A 256 16.52 17.36 11.82
N HIS A 257 15.30 16.85 12.03
CA HIS A 257 15.09 15.65 12.83
C HIS A 257 15.80 14.43 12.23
N LEU A 258 15.67 14.19 10.92
CA LEU A 258 16.39 13.12 10.22
C LEU A 258 17.91 13.23 10.39
N SER A 259 18.45 14.45 10.33
CA SER A 259 19.89 14.68 10.47
C SER A 259 20.41 14.29 11.85
N THR A 260 19.58 14.43 12.88
CA THR A 260 19.90 13.98 14.24
C THR A 260 19.71 12.47 14.45
N THR A 261 18.61 11.90 13.93
CA THR A 261 18.23 10.50 14.18
C THR A 261 18.98 9.52 13.25
N CYS A 262 19.19 9.89 11.99
CA CYS A 262 19.81 9.04 10.96
C CYS A 262 20.82 9.83 10.10
N PRO A 263 22.03 10.14 10.62
CA PRO A 263 23.02 10.96 9.89
C PRO A 263 23.50 10.35 8.56
N SER A 264 23.47 9.02 8.43
CA SER A 264 23.80 8.30 7.19
C SER A 264 22.84 8.66 6.05
N VAL A 265 21.54 8.63 6.34
CA VAL A 265 20.48 8.93 5.37
C VAL A 265 20.47 10.42 5.01
N ALA A 266 20.70 11.30 5.98
CA ALA A 266 20.84 12.73 5.70
C ALA A 266 21.99 13.03 4.72
N LYS A 267 23.15 12.38 4.89
CA LYS A 267 24.27 12.49 3.94
C LYS A 267 23.91 11.99 2.54
N GLU A 268 23.16 10.90 2.45
CA GLU A 268 22.67 10.35 1.18
C GLU A 268 21.77 11.35 0.45
N LEU A 269 20.83 11.99 1.15
CA LEU A 269 19.95 13.01 0.58
C LEU A 269 20.71 14.27 0.13
N ILE A 270 21.70 14.72 0.91
CA ILE A 270 22.55 15.86 0.55
C ILE A 270 23.34 15.55 -0.73
N ALA A 271 23.89 14.33 -0.85
CA ALA A 271 24.60 13.88 -2.05
C ALA A 271 23.67 13.86 -3.28
N MET A 272 22.44 13.37 -3.13
CA MET A 272 21.42 13.41 -4.21
C MET A 272 21.10 14.84 -4.66
N SER A 273 21.06 15.80 -3.74
CA SER A 273 20.77 17.20 -4.05
C SER A 273 21.91 17.91 -4.81
N SER A 274 23.14 17.40 -4.67
CA SER A 274 24.37 17.95 -5.25
C SER A 274 24.70 17.34 -6.62
N ALA A 275 23.95 16.32 -7.06
CA ALA A 275 24.17 15.64 -8.33
C ALA A 275 23.75 16.53 -9.54
N PRO A 276 24.61 16.66 -10.57
CA PRO A 276 24.44 17.58 -11.70
C PRO A 276 23.21 17.30 -12.57
#